data_AF-H5XN29-F1
#
_entry.id   AF-H5XN29-F1
#
_cell.length_a   1.000
_cell.length_b   1.000
_cell.length_c   1.000
_cell.angle_alpha   90.00
_cell.angle_beta   90.00
_cell.angle_gamma   90.00
#
_symmetry.space_group_name_H-M   'P 1'
#
loop_
_entity.id
_entity.type
_entity.pdbx_description
1 polymer ?
#
loop_
_entity_poly.entity_id
_entity_poly.type
_entity_poly.pdbx_seq_one_letter_code
_entity_poly.pdbx_strand_id
1 'polypeptide(L)' 'MLKIVPETPSIVEKSGVKFVSGLFINREHTIVVIVGAEKSENVDRFLVEARLVHWNAVRILPSLTLEEGVREIQAATPVF' A
#
# COMPACT_ATOMS: atom_id res chain seq x y z
N MET A 1 6.86 -17.99 -3.01
CA MET A 1 6.70 -16.63 -2.47
C MET A 1 8.01 -15.81 -2.50
N LEU A 2 9.17 -16.41 -2.17
CA LEU A 2 10.49 -15.73 -2.12
C LEU A 2 11.06 -15.14 -3.44
N LYS A 3 10.52 -15.51 -4.61
CA LYS A 3 11.01 -14.98 -5.91
C LYS A 3 10.43 -13.61 -6.30
N ILE A 4 9.31 -13.19 -5.72
CA ILE A 4 8.65 -11.91 -6.07
C ILE A 4 9.39 -10.73 -5.43
N VAL A 5 9.92 -10.91 -4.22
CA VAL A 5 10.67 -9.89 -3.47
C VAL A 5 11.77 -9.22 -4.31
N PRO A 6 12.68 -9.95 -5.00
CA PRO A 6 13.72 -9.32 -5.81
C PRO A 6 13.23 -8.63 -7.09
N GLU A 7 12.05 -8.97 -7.63
CA GLU A 7 11.49 -8.34 -8.85
C GLU A 7 10.60 -7.12 -8.54
N THR A 8 10.18 -6.97 -7.28
CA THR A 8 9.27 -5.93 -6.79
C THR A 8 9.61 -4.52 -7.28
N PRO A 9 10.87 -4.03 -7.26
CA PRO A 9 11.18 -2.67 -7.68
C PRO A 9 10.80 -2.38 -9.14
N SER A 10 11.01 -3.33 -10.04
CA SER A 10 10.70 -3.18 -11.47
C SER A 10 9.20 -3.21 -11.77
N ILE A 11 8.41 -3.92 -10.95
CA ILE A 11 6.95 -3.98 -11.04
C ILE A 11 6.34 -2.69 -10.47
N VAL A 12 6.92 -2.17 -9.38
CA VAL A 12 6.53 -0.91 -8.75
C VAL A 12 6.64 0.26 -9.76
N GLU A 13 7.77 0.41 -10.45
CA GLU A 13 7.93 1.47 -11.46
C GLU A 13 6.93 1.36 -12.62
N LYS A 14 6.70 0.16 -13.14
CA LYS A 14 5.75 -0.08 -14.25
C LYS A 14 4.29 0.19 -13.87
N SER A 15 3.95 -0.09 -12.62
CA SER A 15 2.59 0.09 -12.09
C SER A 15 2.25 1.54 -11.73
N GLY A 16 3.21 2.47 -11.81
CA GLY A 16 3.00 3.87 -11.43
C GLY A 16 2.85 4.06 -9.92
N VAL A 17 3.48 3.18 -9.15
CA VAL A 17 3.51 3.20 -7.69
C VAL A 17 4.93 3.57 -7.25
N LYS A 18 5.07 4.29 -6.14
CA LYS A 18 6.35 4.62 -5.50
C LYS A 18 6.45 3.87 -4.17
N PHE A 19 7.56 3.17 -3.96
CA PHE A 19 7.81 2.54 -2.67
C PHE A 19 8.18 3.61 -1.63
N VAL A 20 7.42 3.68 -0.54
CA VAL A 20 7.65 4.64 0.56
C VAL A 20 8.34 3.95 1.73
N SER A 21 7.88 2.75 2.10
CA SER A 21 8.47 1.96 3.20
C SER A 21 8.08 0.48 3.14
N GLY A 22 8.86 -0.39 3.78
CA GLY A 22 8.68 -1.85 3.79
C GLY A 22 9.89 -2.59 3.20
N LEU A 23 9.83 -3.91 2.95
CA LEU A 23 8.76 -4.88 3.28
C LEU A 23 8.89 -5.32 4.75
N PHE A 24 7.88 -5.04 5.57
CA PHE A 24 7.87 -5.50 6.96
C PHE A 24 7.17 -6.85 7.05
N ILE A 25 7.85 -7.86 7.59
CA ILE A 25 7.31 -9.21 7.75
C ILE A 25 7.12 -9.46 9.24
N ASN A 26 5.93 -9.90 9.64
CA ASN A 26 5.64 -10.29 11.02
C ASN A 26 5.54 -11.81 11.19
N ARG A 27 5.43 -12.28 12.44
CA ARG A 27 5.28 -13.71 12.77
C ARG A 27 3.90 -14.27 12.42
N GLU A 28 2.95 -13.41 12.06
CA GLU A 28 1.60 -13.78 11.62
C GLU A 28 1.52 -13.95 10.10
N HIS A 29 2.67 -14.11 9.43
CA HIS A 29 2.75 -14.27 7.98
C HIS A 29 2.14 -13.10 7.18
N THR A 30 2.09 -11.91 7.77
CA THR A 30 1.64 -10.69 7.11
C THR A 30 2.83 -9.87 6.63
N ILE A 31 2.71 -9.37 5.41
CA ILE A 31 3.65 -8.42 4.83
C ILE A 31 2.98 -7.04 4.80
N VAL A 32 3.63 -6.06 5.40
CA VAL A 32 3.20 -4.66 5.35
C VAL A 32 4.13 -3.88 4.43
N VAL A 33 3.51 -3.13 3.53
CA VAL A 33 4.19 -2.24 2.60
C VAL A 33 3.46 -0.90 2.57
N ILE A 34 4.23 0.19 2.58
CA ILE A 34 3.73 1.53 2.38
C ILE A 34 4.14 1.97 0.99
N VAL A 35 3.15 2.28 0.18
CA VAL A 35 3.35 2.77 -1.18
C VAL A 35 2.63 4.09 -1.38
N GLY A 36 3.22 4.97 -2.18
CA GLY A 36 2.59 6.17 -2.68
C GLY A 36 2.12 5.95 -4.11
N ALA A 37 0.91 6.42 -4.44
CA ALA A 37 0.38 6.38 -5.78
C ALA A 37 -0.50 7.62 -6.00
N GLU A 38 -0.48 8.19 -7.20
CA GLU A 38 -1.35 9.32 -7.55
C GLU A 38 -2.82 8.91 -7.66
N LYS A 39 -3.06 7.63 -8.01
CA LYS A 39 -4.37 7.06 -8.28
C LYS A 39 -4.49 5.69 -7.63
N SER A 40 -5.65 5.37 -7.07
CA SER A 40 -5.90 4.08 -6.41
C SER A 40 -5.76 2.91 -7.40
N GLU A 41 -6.09 3.12 -8.68
CA GLU A 41 -5.99 2.12 -9.74
C GLU A 41 -4.54 1.66 -10.00
N ASN A 42 -3.55 2.51 -9.69
CA ASN A 42 -2.14 2.13 -9.81
C ASN A 42 -1.77 1.07 -8.75
N VAL A 43 -2.36 1.17 -7.55
CA VAL A 43 -2.16 0.20 -6.47
C VAL A 43 -2.81 -1.15 -6.83
N ASP A 44 -4.02 -1.13 -7.40
CA ASP A 44 -4.67 -2.35 -7.88
C ASP A 44 -3.84 -3.06 -8.96
N ARG A 45 -3.37 -2.30 -9.96
CA ARG A 45 -2.47 -2.82 -11.00
C ARG A 45 -1.20 -3.43 -10.43
N PHE A 46 -0.55 -2.75 -9.49
CA PHE A 46 0.62 -3.27 -8.79
C PHE A 46 0.34 -4.63 -8.16
N LEU A 47 -0.77 -4.77 -7.44
CA LEU A 47 -1.15 -6.00 -6.75
C LEU A 47 -1.42 -7.16 -7.73
N VAL A 48 -2.07 -6.88 -8.86
CA VAL A 48 -2.34 -7.86 -9.93
C VAL A 48 -1.05 -8.30 -10.62
N GLU A 49 -0.21 -7.34 -11.04
CA GLU A 49 1.06 -7.62 -11.74
C GLU A 49 2.07 -8.35 -10.85
N ALA A 50 2.15 -7.97 -9.57
CA ALA A 50 2.95 -8.67 -8.57
C ALA A 50 2.34 -10.02 -8.14
N ARG A 51 1.15 -10.36 -8.66
CA ARG A 51 0.38 -11.58 -8.37
C ARG A 51 0.09 -11.77 -6.87
N LEU A 52 0.05 -10.70 -6.10
CA LEU A 52 -0.12 -10.73 -4.64
C LEU A 52 -1.56 -11.11 -4.26
N VAL A 53 -2.54 -10.64 -5.03
CA VAL A 53 -3.98 -10.89 -4.77
C VAL A 53 -4.44 -12.31 -5.10
N HIS A 54 -3.70 -13.06 -5.92
CA HIS A 54 -4.12 -14.40 -6.34
C HIS A 54 -3.97 -15.46 -5.24
N TRP A 55 -3.04 -15.26 -4.31
CA TRP A 55 -2.67 -16.26 -3.30
C TRP A 55 -2.73 -15.72 -1.86
N ASN A 56 -3.06 -14.44 -1.67
CA ASN A 56 -3.06 -13.80 -0.35
C ASN A 56 -4.33 -12.97 -0.16
N ALA A 57 -4.75 -12.85 1.10
CA ALA A 57 -5.69 -11.81 1.49
C ALA A 57 -4.93 -10.47 1.52
N VAL A 58 -5.46 -9.47 0.81
CA VAL A 58 -4.87 -8.13 0.75
C VAL A 58 -5.83 -7.15 1.40
N ARG A 59 -5.31 -6.33 2.32
CA ARG A 59 -6.03 -5.20 2.91
C ARG A 59 -5.33 -3.91 2.52
N ILE A 60 -6.07 -3.03 1.86
CA ILE A 60 -5.58 -1.70 1.47
C ILE A 60 -6.11 -0.69 2.48
N LEU A 61 -5.22 0.12 3.04
CA LEU A 61 -5.55 1.19 3.97
C LEU A 61 -5.09 2.53 3.38
N PRO A 62 -6.00 3.33 2.78
CA PRO A 62 -5.67 4.70 2.40
C PRO A 62 -5.18 5.45 3.64
N SER A 63 -3.99 6.02 3.54
CA SER A 63 -3.33 6.69 4.66
C SER A 63 -3.07 8.13 4.29
N LEU A 64 -3.26 9.02 5.27
CA LEU A 64 -2.92 10.43 5.17
C LEU A 64 -1.61 10.69 5.92
N THR A 65 -0.96 11.80 5.61
CA THR A 65 0.06 12.35 6.51
C THR A 65 -0.58 12.74 7.85
N LEU A 66 0.24 12.86 8.89
CA LEU A 66 -0.25 13.27 10.20
C LEU A 66 -0.92 14.64 10.14
N GLU A 67 -0.31 15.57 9.41
CA GLU A 67 -0.79 16.94 9.23
C GLU A 67 -2.16 16.98 8.53
N GLU A 68 -2.34 16.18 7.47
CA GLU A 68 -3.63 16.06 6.77
C GLU A 68 -4.68 15.41 7.65
N GLY A 69 -4.34 14.33 8.35
CA GLY A 69 -5.26 13.65 9.26
C GLY A 69 -5.74 14.57 10.39
N VAL A 70 -4.86 15.39 10.97
CA VAL A 70 -5.25 16.38 11.98
C VAL A 70 -6.19 17.43 11.39
N ARG A 71 -5.91 17.93 10.18
CA ARG A 71 -6.80 18.89 9.50
C ARG A 71 -8.18 18.32 9.24
N GLU A 72 -8.27 17.07 8.79
CA GLU A 72 -9.57 16.41 8.58
C GLU A 72 -10.35 16.25 9.89
N ILE A 73 -9.68 15.81 10.97
CA ILE A 73 -10.31 15.66 12.28
C ILE A 73 -10.84 17.01 12.81
N GLN A 74 -10.10 18.10 12.60
CA GLN A 74 -10.51 19.44 12.99
C GLN A 74 -11.67 19.99 12.14
N ALA A 75 -11.70 19.65 10.85
CA ALA A 75 -12.77 20.05 9.94
C ALA A 75 -14.03 19.19 10.11
N ALA A 76 -13.90 17.97 10.63
CA ALA A 76 -15.01 17.09 10.89
C ALA A 76 -15.92 17.72 11.95
N THR A 77 -17.21 17.88 11.62
CA THR A 77 -18.21 18.26 12.61
C THR A 77 -18.36 17.10 13.59
N PRO A 78 -18.09 17.28 14.89
CA PRO A 78 -18.28 16.24 15.87
C PRO A 78 -19.74 15.78 15.83
N VAL A 79 -19.97 14.49 15.67
CA VAL A 79 -21.32 13.92 15.73
C VAL A 79 -21.60 13.52 17.18
N PHE A 80 -21.55 14.49 18.09
CA PHE A 80 -22.03 14.39 19.47
C PHE A 80 -22.48 15.77 19.97
#